data_AF-A0A371JBP2-F1
#
_entry.id   AF-A0A371JBP2-F1
#
_cell.length_a   1.000
_cell.length_b   1.000
_cell.length_c   1.000
_cell.angle_alpha   90.00
_cell.angle_beta   90.00
_cell.angle_gamma   90.00
#
_symmetry.space_group_name_H-M   'P 1'
#
loop_
_entity.id
_entity.type
_entity.pdbx_description
1 polymer ?
#
loop_
_entity_poly.entity_id
_entity_poly.type
_entity_poly.pdbx_seq_one_letter_code
_entity_poly.pdbx_strand_id
1 'polypeptide(L)'
;MKKIDSNQQAIKNLNNTVKRSVENFKPPELITVQQWSDKYRRLSPENSAEPGRWRTERTPYLVEPMSAFTDSKIHRIVVVASSQVGKTEMLMNMLGYAIDIDPGPIMWVTPTQDNAEDFSKRRIAPMIRDTKPLKAKIEPSKSRSRDNTVLKKKYPGGMLTMT
;
A
#
# COMPACT_ATOMS: atom_id res chain seq x y z
N MET A 1 -42.53 27.90 21.53
CA MET A 1 -41.58 28.06 20.40
C MET A 1 -40.14 27.55 20.64
N LYS A 2 -39.81 26.79 21.71
CA LYS A 2 -38.41 26.34 22.02
C LYS A 2 -38.01 24.91 21.58
N LYS A 3 -38.88 24.14 20.90
CA LYS A 3 -38.63 22.72 20.59
C LYS A 3 -37.83 22.45 19.31
N ILE A 4 -37.72 23.43 18.41
CA ILE A 4 -37.10 23.22 17.08
C ILE A 4 -35.56 23.16 17.17
N ASP A 5 -34.94 23.98 18.04
CA ASP A 5 -33.47 24.04 18.20
C ASP A 5 -32.84 22.79 18.85
N SER A 6 -33.56 22.17 19.80
CA SER A 6 -33.11 20.94 20.47
C SER A 6 -32.94 19.78 19.49
N ASN A 7 -33.83 19.70 18.50
CA ASN A 7 -33.82 18.62 17.51
C ASN A 7 -32.68 18.79 16.50
N GLN A 8 -32.36 20.02 16.09
CA GLN A 8 -31.21 20.28 15.23
C GLN A 8 -29.87 19.96 15.92
N GLN A 9 -29.75 20.25 17.22
CA GLN A 9 -28.56 19.91 17.98
C GLN A 9 -28.40 18.38 18.15
N ALA A 10 -29.50 17.66 18.38
CA ALA A 10 -29.49 16.20 18.45
C ALA A 10 -29.06 15.56 17.12
N ILE A 11 -29.57 16.04 15.98
CA ILE A 11 -29.17 15.59 14.64
C ILE A 11 -27.69 15.88 14.39
N LYS A 12 -27.19 17.05 14.78
CA LYS A 12 -25.77 17.41 14.64
C LYS A 12 -24.86 16.48 15.44
N ASN A 13 -25.26 16.15 16.67
CA ASN A 13 -24.53 15.20 17.52
C ASN A 13 -24.55 13.78 16.93
N LEU A 14 -25.70 13.32 16.43
CA LEU A 14 -25.83 12.02 15.76
C LEU A 14 -24.92 11.96 14.53
N ASN A 15 -24.98 12.96 13.66
CA ASN A 15 -24.15 13.03 12.46
C ASN A 15 -22.66 13.02 12.80
N ASN A 16 -22.23 13.74 13.84
CA ASN A 16 -20.83 13.74 14.27
C ASN A 16 -20.37 12.36 14.75
N THR A 17 -21.24 11.62 15.45
CA THR A 17 -20.94 10.25 15.93
C THR A 17 -20.90 9.25 14.77
N VAL A 18 -21.87 9.32 13.86
CA VAL A 18 -22.04 8.35 12.78
C VAL A 18 -21.06 8.61 11.63
N LYS A 19 -20.65 9.86 11.40
CA LYS A 19 -19.75 10.26 10.30
C LYS A 19 -18.47 9.42 10.24
N ARG A 20 -17.78 9.24 11.36
CA ARG A 20 -16.55 8.42 11.42
C ARG A 20 -16.80 6.95 11.04
N SER A 21 -17.95 6.42 11.43
CA SER A 21 -18.32 5.04 11.11
C SER A 21 -18.65 4.90 9.62
N VAL A 22 -19.39 5.86 9.05
CA VAL A 22 -19.81 5.86 7.64
C VAL A 22 -18.64 6.12 6.69
N GLU A 23 -17.65 6.93 7.09
CA GLU A 23 -16.42 7.18 6.32
C GLU A 23 -15.67 5.88 5.98
N ASN A 24 -15.73 4.86 6.84
CA ASN A 24 -15.08 3.56 6.61
C ASN A 24 -15.81 2.67 5.59
N PHE A 25 -17.05 2.99 5.23
CA PHE A 25 -17.81 2.25 4.20
C PHE A 25 -17.58 2.82 2.80
N LYS A 26 -16.78 3.89 2.67
CA LYS A 26 -16.44 4.42 1.36
C LYS A 26 -15.62 3.36 0.61
N PRO A 27 -16.05 2.92 -0.59
CA PRO A 27 -15.29 1.94 -1.35
C PRO A 27 -13.91 2.49 -1.69
N PRO A 28 -12.90 1.61 -1.83
CA PRO A 28 -11.58 1.99 -2.31
C PRO A 28 -11.64 2.68 -3.67
N GLU A 29 -10.58 3.42 -4.00
CA GLU A 29 -10.46 4.08 -5.30
C GLU A 29 -10.33 3.03 -6.41
N LEU A 30 -11.12 3.14 -7.48
CA LEU A 30 -11.05 2.24 -8.64
C LEU A 30 -9.92 2.69 -9.59
N ILE A 31 -8.69 2.26 -9.30
CA ILE A 31 -7.48 2.59 -10.07
C ILE A 31 -6.62 1.34 -10.28
N THR A 32 -5.82 1.34 -11.34
CA THR A 32 -4.83 0.28 -11.59
C THR A 32 -3.59 0.46 -10.72
N VAL A 33 -2.75 -0.58 -10.59
CA VAL A 33 -1.43 -0.47 -9.90
C VAL A 33 -0.59 0.65 -10.52
N GLN A 34 -0.62 0.79 -11.83
CA GLN A 34 0.14 1.82 -12.54
C GLN A 34 -0.32 3.23 -12.13
N GLN A 35 -1.62 3.48 -12.17
CA GLN A 35 -2.22 4.76 -11.77
C GLN A 35 -1.99 5.05 -10.28
N TRP A 36 -2.12 4.04 -9.41
CA TRP A 36 -1.79 4.14 -8.00
C TRP A 36 -0.32 4.52 -7.80
N SER A 37 0.58 3.91 -8.55
CA SER A 37 2.01 4.16 -8.46
C SER A 37 2.33 5.59 -8.88
N ASP A 38 1.83 6.01 -10.04
CA ASP A 38 1.97 7.39 -10.50
C ASP A 38 1.36 8.39 -9.50
N LYS A 39 0.28 8.04 -8.80
CA LYS A 39 -0.38 8.95 -7.84
C LYS A 39 0.32 9.03 -6.48
N TYR A 40 0.75 7.90 -5.92
CA TYR A 40 1.15 7.81 -4.50
C TYR A 40 2.61 7.37 -4.28
N ARG A 41 3.18 6.52 -5.16
CA ARG A 41 4.49 5.92 -4.93
C ARG A 41 5.61 6.96 -4.95
N ARG A 42 6.48 6.89 -3.94
CA ARG A 42 7.68 7.75 -3.80
C ARG A 42 8.96 6.92 -3.69
N LEU A 43 9.83 7.01 -4.69
CA LEU A 43 11.16 6.39 -4.70
C LEU A 43 12.08 7.07 -3.69
N SER A 44 12.60 6.27 -2.76
CA SER A 44 13.48 6.73 -1.69
C SER A 44 14.91 7.00 -2.22
N PRO A 45 15.60 8.07 -1.78
CA PRO A 45 16.96 8.41 -2.23
C PRO A 45 17.99 7.32 -2.00
N GLU A 46 17.80 6.50 -0.97
CA GLU A 46 18.73 5.41 -0.65
C GLU A 46 18.65 4.25 -1.65
N ASN A 47 17.59 4.18 -2.46
CA ASN A 47 17.29 3.03 -3.34
C ASN A 47 17.12 3.39 -4.82
N SER A 48 17.14 4.68 -5.18
CA SER A 48 16.85 5.14 -6.53
C SER A 48 17.83 6.22 -6.98
N ALA A 49 18.32 6.08 -8.22
CA ALA A 49 19.09 7.14 -8.89
C ALA A 49 18.22 8.37 -9.19
N GLU A 50 16.91 8.16 -9.38
CA GLU A 50 15.92 9.23 -9.53
C GLU A 50 14.96 9.19 -8.34
N PRO A 51 15.32 9.82 -7.20
CA PRO A 51 14.41 9.92 -6.07
C PRO A 51 13.20 10.80 -6.39
N GLY A 52 12.10 10.56 -5.67
CA GLY A 52 10.90 11.38 -5.79
C GLY A 52 9.70 10.58 -6.27
N ARG A 53 8.81 11.23 -7.03
CA ARG A 53 7.56 10.60 -7.46
C ARG A 53 7.86 9.52 -8.51
N TRP A 54 7.25 8.34 -8.37
CA TRP A 54 7.27 7.34 -9.43
C TRP A 54 6.67 7.93 -10.71
N ARG A 55 7.24 7.57 -11.86
CA ARG A 55 6.77 7.96 -13.18
C ARG A 55 6.83 6.75 -14.10
N THR A 56 5.68 6.16 -14.38
CA THR A 56 5.55 5.01 -15.29
C THR A 56 6.06 5.32 -16.69
N GLU A 57 5.99 6.58 -17.13
CA GLU A 57 6.57 7.03 -18.41
C GLU A 57 8.08 6.72 -18.55
N ARG A 58 8.81 6.58 -17.43
CA ARG A 58 10.24 6.18 -17.45
C ARG A 58 10.43 4.67 -17.71
N THR A 59 9.40 3.87 -17.46
CA THR A 59 9.41 2.41 -17.55
C THR A 59 8.12 1.87 -18.19
N PRO A 60 7.80 2.29 -19.44
CA PRO A 60 6.51 1.99 -20.07
C PRO A 60 6.25 0.49 -20.24
N TYR A 61 7.31 -0.31 -20.35
CA TYR A 61 7.23 -1.77 -20.43
C TYR A 61 6.73 -2.44 -19.13
N LEU A 62 6.65 -1.72 -18.00
CA LEU A 62 6.07 -2.23 -16.75
C LEU A 62 4.56 -2.00 -16.66
N VAL A 63 3.96 -1.23 -17.57
CA VAL A 63 2.52 -0.91 -17.57
C VAL A 63 1.69 -2.19 -17.61
N GLU A 64 1.92 -3.02 -18.61
CA GLU A 64 1.08 -4.20 -18.86
C GLU A 64 1.09 -5.20 -17.69
N PRO A 65 2.25 -5.61 -17.12
CA PRO A 65 2.26 -6.44 -15.92
C PRO A 65 1.55 -5.80 -14.72
N MET A 66 1.68 -4.48 -14.52
CA MET A 66 1.00 -3.77 -13.43
C MET A 66 -0.51 -3.71 -13.64
N SER A 67 -0.97 -3.49 -14.88
CA SER A 67 -2.40 -3.51 -15.22
C SER A 67 -2.99 -4.92 -15.09
N ALA A 68 -2.23 -5.94 -15.50
CA ALA A 68 -2.64 -7.33 -15.37
C ALA A 68 -2.86 -7.74 -13.90
N PHE A 69 -2.10 -7.18 -12.96
CA PHE A 69 -2.29 -7.44 -11.52
C PHE A 69 -3.66 -6.98 -11.00
N THR A 70 -4.24 -5.95 -11.62
CA THR A 70 -5.56 -5.42 -11.23
C THR A 70 -6.74 -6.07 -11.96
N ASP A 71 -6.47 -6.95 -12.93
CA ASP A 71 -7.54 -7.67 -13.64
C ASP A 71 -7.97 -8.89 -12.82
N SER A 72 -9.25 -8.91 -12.43
CA SER A 72 -9.84 -10.01 -11.65
C SER A 72 -9.86 -11.36 -12.38
N LYS A 73 -9.68 -11.37 -13.70
CA LYS A 73 -9.57 -12.59 -14.52
C LYS A 73 -8.17 -13.19 -14.50
N ILE A 74 -7.16 -12.46 -14.01
CA ILE A 74 -5.76 -12.88 -14.02
C ILE A 74 -5.35 -13.31 -12.62
N HIS A 75 -5.03 -14.59 -12.45
CA HIS A 75 -4.59 -15.14 -11.16
C HIS A 75 -3.09 -15.44 -11.11
N ARG A 76 -2.39 -15.38 -12.25
CA ARG A 76 -0.96 -15.70 -12.34
C ARG A 76 -0.30 -14.83 -13.41
N ILE A 77 0.79 -14.19 -13.02
CA ILE A 77 1.65 -13.38 -13.89
C ILE A 77 3.05 -14.00 -13.85
N VAL A 78 3.59 -14.34 -15.03
CA VAL A 78 4.96 -14.87 -15.17
C VAL A 78 5.74 -13.90 -16.02
N VAL A 79 6.90 -13.46 -15.54
CA VAL A 79 7.73 -12.46 -16.21
C VAL A 79 9.11 -13.06 -16.49
N VAL A 80 9.47 -13.12 -17.76
CA VAL A 80 10.84 -13.36 -18.21
C VAL A 80 11.46 -12.01 -18.54
N ALA A 81 12.52 -11.65 -17.83
CA ALA A 81 13.11 -10.32 -17.96
C ALA A 81 14.61 -10.35 -17.67
N SER A 82 15.34 -9.44 -18.32
CA SER A 82 16.78 -9.25 -18.13
C SER A 82 17.11 -8.69 -16.75
N SER A 83 18.39 -8.58 -16.42
CA SER A 83 18.86 -7.96 -15.18
C SER A 83 18.54 -6.45 -15.17
N GLN A 84 18.36 -5.88 -13.96
CA GLN A 84 18.24 -4.43 -13.74
C GLN A 84 17.08 -3.66 -14.43
N VAL A 85 16.08 -4.33 -14.99
CA VAL A 85 14.91 -3.66 -15.64
C VAL A 85 13.74 -3.28 -14.71
N GLY A 86 13.99 -2.94 -13.44
CA GLY A 86 12.93 -2.41 -12.56
C GLY A 86 11.90 -3.43 -12.03
N LYS A 87 12.16 -4.74 -12.16
CA LYS A 87 11.29 -5.83 -11.67
C LYS A 87 10.91 -5.69 -10.19
N THR A 88 11.88 -5.36 -9.35
CA THR A 88 11.65 -5.20 -7.91
C THR A 88 10.71 -4.04 -7.62
N GLU A 89 10.89 -2.90 -8.30
CA GLU A 89 10.02 -1.74 -8.11
C GLU A 89 8.59 -2.02 -8.62
N MET A 90 8.45 -2.76 -9.72
CA MET A 90 7.15 -3.23 -10.20
C MET A 90 6.42 -4.08 -9.15
N LEU A 91 7.10 -5.06 -8.53
CA LEU A 91 6.51 -5.88 -7.46
C LEU A 91 6.20 -5.05 -6.20
N MET A 92 7.04 -4.06 -5.88
CA MET A 92 6.79 -3.15 -4.77
C MET A 92 5.58 -2.24 -5.01
N ASN A 93 5.34 -1.83 -6.26
CA ASN A 93 4.15 -1.10 -6.66
C ASN A 93 2.89 -1.96 -6.48
N MET A 94 2.92 -3.23 -6.91
CA MET A 94 1.83 -4.19 -6.70
C MET A 94 1.56 -4.41 -5.20
N LEU A 95 2.62 -4.57 -4.40
CA LEU A 95 2.52 -4.69 -2.94
C LEU A 95 1.88 -3.45 -2.31
N GLY A 96 2.33 -2.26 -2.69
CA GLY A 96 1.79 -1.00 -2.19
C GLY A 96 0.32 -0.82 -2.53
N TYR A 97 -0.06 -1.13 -3.78
CA TYR A 97 -1.44 -1.15 -4.22
C TYR A 97 -2.29 -2.14 -3.42
N ALA A 98 -1.82 -3.38 -3.23
CA ALA A 98 -2.55 -4.39 -2.47
C ALA A 98 -2.76 -3.95 -1.02
N ILE A 99 -1.77 -3.35 -0.37
CA ILE A 99 -1.94 -2.85 1.01
C ILE A 99 -2.93 -1.68 1.08
N ASP A 100 -2.95 -0.80 0.07
CA ASP A 100 -3.75 0.42 0.09
C ASP A 100 -5.18 0.22 -0.43
N ILE A 101 -5.36 -0.41 -1.58
CA ILE A 101 -6.63 -0.47 -2.29
C ILE A 101 -7.37 -1.78 -2.02
N ASP A 102 -6.66 -2.91 -2.03
CA ASP A 102 -7.25 -4.26 -1.90
C ASP A 102 -6.55 -5.10 -0.80
N PRO A 103 -6.70 -4.70 0.48
CA PRO A 103 -5.93 -5.28 1.57
C PRO A 103 -6.33 -6.73 1.84
N GLY A 104 -5.34 -7.61 1.75
CA GLY A 104 -5.43 -9.02 2.14
C GLY A 104 -4.12 -9.54 2.73
N PRO A 105 -4.07 -10.83 3.12
CA PRO A 105 -2.82 -11.48 3.51
C PRO A 105 -1.86 -11.58 2.32
N ILE A 106 -0.62 -11.13 2.50
CA ILE A 106 0.41 -11.12 1.44
C ILE A 106 1.64 -11.90 1.93
N MET A 107 2.18 -12.76 1.08
CA MET A 107 3.44 -13.45 1.29
C MET A 107 4.48 -12.97 0.27
N TRP A 108 5.62 -12.50 0.78
CA TRP A 108 6.77 -12.12 -0.04
C TRP A 108 7.88 -13.12 0.18
N VAL A 109 8.18 -13.91 -0.84
CA VAL A 109 9.15 -15.01 -0.76
C VAL A 109 10.49 -14.56 -1.34
N THR A 110 11.56 -14.81 -0.60
CA THR A 110 12.94 -14.59 -0.99
C THR A 110 13.75 -15.88 -0.85
N PRO A 111 14.96 -15.97 -1.42
CA PRO A 111 15.75 -17.20 -1.38
C PRO A 111 16.23 -17.60 0.03
N THR A 112 16.43 -16.64 0.93
CA THR A 112 16.97 -16.87 2.28
C THR A 112 16.36 -15.89 3.26
N GLN A 113 16.31 -16.25 4.55
CA GLN A 113 15.79 -15.38 5.60
C GLN A 113 16.59 -14.06 5.73
N ASP A 114 17.90 -14.10 5.52
CA ASP A 114 18.74 -12.89 5.53
C ASP A 114 18.36 -11.94 4.39
N ASN A 115 18.04 -12.47 3.20
CA ASN A 115 17.55 -11.67 2.09
C ASN A 115 16.19 -11.04 2.42
N ALA A 116 15.29 -11.78 3.08
CA ALA A 116 14.01 -11.26 3.54
C ALA A 116 14.17 -10.11 4.54
N GLU A 117 15.08 -10.25 5.51
CA GLU A 117 15.36 -9.22 6.50
C GLU A 117 15.98 -7.97 5.87
N ASP A 118 16.97 -8.15 4.99
CA ASP A 118 17.63 -7.03 4.30
C ASP A 118 16.62 -6.29 3.42
N PHE A 119 15.80 -7.03 2.65
CA PHE A 119 14.76 -6.46 1.82
C PHE A 119 13.72 -5.68 2.64
N SER A 120 13.30 -6.23 3.79
CA SER A 120 12.39 -5.54 4.69
C SER A 120 12.96 -4.22 5.19
N LYS A 121 14.20 -4.24 5.67
CA LYS A 121 14.87 -3.07 6.26
C LYS A 121 15.22 -2.02 5.22
N ARG A 122 15.77 -2.43 4.06
CA ARG A 122 16.30 -1.52 3.05
C ARG A 122 15.29 -1.09 1.99
N ARG A 123 14.26 -1.88 1.69
CA ARG A 123 13.31 -1.59 0.60
C ARG A 123 11.90 -1.32 1.10
N ILE A 124 11.34 -2.23 1.90
CA ILE A 124 9.96 -2.11 2.38
C ILE A 124 9.81 -0.96 3.38
N ALA A 125 10.68 -0.86 4.38
CA ALA A 125 10.56 0.20 5.39
C ALA A 125 10.67 1.63 4.80
N PRO A 126 11.62 1.93 3.88
CA PRO A 126 11.65 3.23 3.20
C PRO A 126 10.43 3.47 2.31
N MET A 127 9.95 2.46 1.59
CA MET A 127 8.73 2.58 0.78
C MET A 127 7.52 2.99 1.62
N ILE A 128 7.32 2.34 2.77
CA ILE A 128 6.23 2.65 3.71
C ILE A 128 6.40 4.07 4.26
N ARG A 129 7.63 4.45 4.65
CA ARG A 129 7.94 5.80 5.18
C ARG A 129 7.58 6.91 4.19
N ASP A 130 7.90 6.72 2.91
CA ASP A 130 7.83 7.78 1.90
C ASP A 130 6.48 7.82 1.15
N THR A 131 5.73 6.72 1.17
CA THR A 131 4.43 6.60 0.50
C THR A 131 3.30 6.89 1.49
N LYS A 132 2.65 8.06 1.35
CA LYS A 132 1.68 8.58 2.34
C LYS A 132 0.56 7.59 2.73
N PRO A 133 -0.14 6.93 1.79
CA PRO A 133 -1.20 5.99 2.15
C PRO A 133 -0.69 4.79 2.97
N LEU A 134 0.49 4.27 2.63
CA LEU A 134 1.12 3.16 3.35
C LEU A 134 1.54 3.56 4.76
N LYS A 135 2.17 4.74 4.90
CA LYS A 135 2.54 5.30 6.20
C LYS A 135 1.35 5.46 7.14
N ALA A 136 0.17 5.79 6.60
CA ALA A 136 -1.05 5.95 7.38
C ALA A 136 -1.64 4.61 7.85
N LYS A 137 -1.35 3.51 7.15
CA LYS A 137 -1.93 2.18 7.39
C LYS A 137 -1.03 1.23 8.18
N ILE A 138 0.28 1.36 8.04
CA ILE A 138 1.25 0.47 8.68
C ILE A 138 1.91 1.20 9.85
N GLU A 139 1.76 0.63 11.04
CA GLU A 139 2.43 1.16 12.23
C GLU A 139 3.96 1.04 12.11
N PRO A 140 4.72 1.94 12.73
CA PRO A 140 6.16 1.77 12.85
C PRO A 140 6.47 0.56 13.74
N SER A 141 7.54 -0.19 13.43
CA SER A 141 7.96 -1.40 14.15
C SER A 141 8.41 -1.17 15.61
N LYS A 142 8.41 0.09 16.08
CA LYS A 142 8.68 0.45 17.48
C LYS A 142 7.40 0.59 18.32
N SER A 143 6.21 0.43 17.73
CA SER A 143 4.97 0.36 18.50
C SER A 143 4.97 -0.92 19.34
N ARG A 144 4.33 -0.91 20.52
CA ARG A 144 4.23 -2.07 21.44
C ARG A 144 3.43 -3.25 20.86
N SER A 145 3.11 -3.24 19.57
CA SER A 145 2.33 -4.28 18.90
C SER A 145 3.23 -5.47 18.56
N ARG A 146 2.99 -6.61 19.24
CA ARG A 146 3.73 -7.87 19.04
C ARG A 146 3.69 -8.39 17.60
N ASP A 147 2.70 -7.94 16.82
CA ASP A 147 2.40 -8.44 15.48
C ASP A 147 3.15 -7.70 14.35
N ASN A 148 3.91 -6.65 14.67
CA ASN A 148 4.64 -5.84 13.68
C ASN A 148 6.15 -5.92 13.90
N THR A 149 6.80 -6.84 13.19
CA THR A 149 8.24 -7.14 13.33
C THR A 149 9.00 -6.72 12.07
N VAL A 150 10.28 -7.10 11.97
CA VAL A 150 11.04 -6.91 10.72
C VAL A 150 10.39 -7.70 9.59
N LEU A 151 10.12 -8.99 9.79
CA LEU A 151 9.60 -9.88 8.74
C LEU A 151 8.07 -9.85 8.58
N LYS A 152 7.34 -9.23 9.51
CA LYS A 152 5.88 -9.15 9.48
C LYS A 152 5.41 -7.71 9.60
N LYS A 153 4.61 -7.23 8.63
CA LYS A 153 4.00 -5.90 8.67
C LYS A 153 2.48 -6.04 8.70
N LYS A 154 1.84 -5.57 9.78
CA LYS A 154 0.38 -5.60 9.95
C LYS A 154 -0.24 -4.31 9.42
N TYR A 155 -1.39 -4.44 8.76
CA TYR A 155 -2.20 -3.31 8.26
C TYR A 155 -3.70 -3.68 8.35
N PRO A 156 -4.62 -2.69 8.28
CA PRO A 156 -6.05 -2.98 8.24
C PRO A 156 -6.38 -3.93 7.08
N GLY A 157 -7.07 -5.05 7.38
CA GLY A 157 -7.46 -6.05 6.38
C GLY A 157 -6.42 -7.15 6.11
N GLY A 158 -5.18 -7.06 6.62
CA GLY A 158 -4.19 -8.11 6.36
C GLY A 158 -2.83 -7.96 7.03
N MET A 159 -1.90 -8.79 6.56
CA MET A 159 -0.51 -8.79 7.01
C MET A 159 0.41 -9.21 5.86
N LEU A 160 1.53 -8.51 5.72
CA LEU A 160 2.64 -8.91 4.88
C LEU A 160 3.60 -9.77 5.69
N THR A 161 3.84 -11.00 5.24
CA THR A 161 4.86 -11.91 5.79
C THR A 161 5.97 -12.08 4.76
N MET A 162 7.21 -11.85 5.18
CA MET A 162 8.42 -12.04 4.36
C MET A 162 9.16 -13.30 4.81
N THR A 163 9.52 -14.16 3.87
CA THR A 163 10.20 -15.45 4.10
C THR A 163 11.36 -15.66 3.16
#